data_AF-A0A7K0VTB2-F1
#
_entry.id   AF-A0A7K0VTB2-F1
#
_cell.length_a   1.000
_cell.length_b   1.000
_cell.length_c   1.000
_cell.angle_alpha   90.00
_cell.angle_beta   90.00
_cell.angle_gamma   90.00
#
_symmetry.space_group_name_H-M   'P 1'
#
loop_
_entity.id
_entity.type
_entity.pdbx_description
1 polymer ?
#
loop_
_entity_poly.entity_id
_entity_poly.type
_entity_poly.pdbx_seq_one_letter_code
_entity_poly.pdbx_strand_id
1 'polypeptide(L)'
;MSENIQALLASGRLERIGKMKTLQAFLLKDARQHLHSAVLLQKSDDVNGAFQLAYDSTRKSCAALLAYHGLRVTSRGGHFALINCAGELSSSIGQLYSEINDLRQLRNAIEYPIDADRSPSSDRLSYSIALAERVLALVSAEVAS
;
A
#
# COMPACT_ATOMS: atom_id res chain seq x y z
N MET A 1 11.70 -17.65 -4.49
CA MET A 1 10.47 -17.09 -3.87
C MET A 1 10.42 -17.59 -2.44
N SER A 2 10.24 -16.71 -1.45
CA SER A 2 10.42 -17.05 -0.02
C SER A 2 9.39 -18.06 0.49
N GLU A 3 9.71 -18.75 1.59
CA GLU A 3 8.81 -19.71 2.25
C GLU A 3 7.48 -19.06 2.66
N ASN A 4 7.53 -17.81 3.10
CA ASN A 4 6.37 -17.03 3.48
C ASN A 4 5.40 -16.79 2.30
N ILE A 5 5.91 -16.38 1.13
CA ILE A 5 5.07 -16.24 -0.09
C ILE A 5 4.44 -17.59 -0.49
N GLN A 6 5.19 -18.69 -0.35
CA GLN A 6 4.66 -20.03 -0.62
C GLN A 6 3.52 -20.40 0.35
N ALA A 7 3.65 -20.09 1.63
CA ALA A 7 2.59 -20.30 2.63
C ALA A 7 1.34 -19.45 2.34
N LEU A 8 1.51 -18.20 1.90
CA LEU A 8 0.41 -17.32 1.49
C LEU A 8 -0.33 -17.84 0.25
N LEU A 9 0.40 -18.42 -0.71
CA LEU A 9 -0.20 -19.09 -1.87
C LEU A 9 -0.97 -20.36 -1.45
N ALA A 10 -0.34 -21.22 -0.63
CA ALA A 10 -0.95 -22.47 -0.18
C ALA A 10 -2.24 -22.25 0.64
N SER A 11 -2.30 -21.17 1.42
CA SER A 11 -3.48 -20.79 2.22
C SER A 11 -4.56 -20.03 1.44
N GLY A 12 -4.34 -19.77 0.14
CA GLY A 12 -5.25 -19.03 -0.74
C GLY A 12 -5.34 -17.53 -0.43
N ARG A 13 -4.33 -16.97 0.25
CA ARG A 13 -4.21 -15.53 0.55
C ARG A 13 -3.56 -14.75 -0.60
N LEU A 14 -2.76 -15.44 -1.41
CA LEU A 14 -2.27 -14.97 -2.70
C LEU A 14 -2.74 -15.91 -3.80
N GLU A 15 -2.75 -15.41 -5.02
CA GLU A 15 -2.91 -16.21 -6.23
C GLU A 15 -1.91 -15.77 -7.29
N ARG A 16 -1.64 -16.68 -8.24
CA ARG A 16 -0.80 -16.39 -9.40
C ARG A 16 -1.68 -15.90 -10.55
N ILE A 17 -1.32 -14.76 -11.12
CA ILE A 17 -2.05 -14.14 -12.23
C ILE A 17 -1.20 -14.03 -13.51
N GLY A 18 0.07 -14.44 -13.46
CA GLY A 18 1.04 -14.13 -14.51
C GLY A 18 1.40 -12.63 -14.51
N LYS A 19 2.47 -12.23 -15.20
CA LYS A 19 2.88 -10.81 -15.23
C LYS A 19 1.82 -9.98 -15.98
N MET A 20 1.15 -9.07 -15.28
CA MET A 20 0.07 -8.25 -15.85
C MET A 20 0.47 -6.78 -15.98
N LYS A 21 1.19 -6.43 -17.05
CA LYS A 21 1.69 -5.06 -17.30
C LYS A 21 0.59 -3.99 -17.27
N THR A 22 -0.59 -4.30 -17.83
CA THR A 22 -1.73 -3.36 -17.84
C THR A 22 -2.27 -3.10 -16.44
N LEU A 23 -2.39 -4.15 -15.61
CA LEU A 23 -2.85 -4.01 -14.22
C LEU A 23 -1.84 -3.22 -13.38
N GLN A 24 -0.56 -3.53 -13.52
CA GLN A 24 0.54 -2.79 -12.89
C GLN A 24 0.50 -1.30 -13.26
N ALA A 25 0.40 -0.97 -14.55
CA ALA A 25 0.34 0.42 -15.01
C ALA A 25 -0.89 1.16 -14.50
N PHE A 26 -2.05 0.49 -14.47
CA PHE A 26 -3.28 1.03 -13.90
C PHE A 26 -3.12 1.34 -12.40
N LEU A 27 -2.59 0.39 -11.62
CA LEU A 27 -2.37 0.57 -10.17
C LEU A 27 -1.40 1.72 -9.86
N LEU A 28 -0.32 1.86 -10.63
CA LEU A 28 0.61 2.99 -10.47
C LEU A 28 0.02 4.33 -10.89
N LYS A 29 -0.84 4.35 -11.92
CA LYS A 29 -1.57 5.57 -12.30
C LYS A 29 -2.47 6.02 -11.16
N ASP A 30 -3.26 5.11 -10.62
CA ASP A 30 -4.15 5.38 -9.49
C ASP A 30 -3.36 5.81 -8.24
N ALA A 31 -2.23 5.16 -7.95
CA ALA A 31 -1.38 5.53 -6.81
C ALA A 31 -0.87 6.97 -6.93
N ARG A 32 -0.40 7.38 -8.12
CA ARG A 32 0.01 8.77 -8.39
C ARG A 32 -1.14 9.76 -8.18
N GLN A 33 -2.33 9.43 -8.68
CA GLN A 33 -3.51 10.29 -8.54
C GLN A 33 -3.92 10.43 -7.08
N HIS A 34 -3.97 9.33 -6.32
CA HIS A 34 -4.29 9.36 -4.90
C HIS A 34 -3.25 10.13 -4.08
N LEU A 35 -1.96 9.96 -4.36
CA LEU A 35 -0.91 10.75 -3.71
C LEU A 35 -1.09 12.25 -3.98
N HIS A 36 -1.33 12.61 -5.24
CA HIS A 36 -1.59 14.01 -5.61
C HIS A 36 -2.79 14.58 -4.86
N SER A 37 -3.90 13.86 -4.81
CA SER A 37 -5.09 14.28 -4.07
C SER A 37 -4.85 14.36 -2.55
N ALA A 38 -4.08 13.44 -1.97
CA ALA A 38 -3.72 13.49 -0.55
C ALA A 38 -2.93 14.77 -0.21
N VAL A 39 -1.98 15.16 -1.07
CA VAL A 39 -1.22 16.41 -0.92
C VAL A 39 -2.12 17.64 -0.98
N LEU A 40 -3.11 17.65 -1.88
CA LEU A 40 -4.07 18.76 -1.96
C LEU A 40 -4.97 18.84 -0.72
N LEU A 41 -5.49 17.70 -0.26
CA LEU A 41 -6.35 17.63 0.93
C LEU A 41 -5.61 17.84 2.25
N GLN A 42 -4.28 17.75 2.27
CA GLN A 42 -3.49 18.00 3.47
C GLN A 42 -3.77 19.37 4.11
N LYS A 43 -4.20 20.35 3.31
CA LYS A 43 -4.54 21.71 3.76
C LYS A 43 -6.03 21.90 4.09
N SER A 44 -6.83 20.84 4.02
CA SER A 44 -8.27 20.87 4.27
C SER A 44 -8.61 20.32 5.66
N ASP A 45 -9.86 20.50 6.07
CA ASP A 45 -10.38 19.92 7.30
C ASP A 45 -10.62 18.40 7.20
N ASP A 46 -10.62 17.84 5.99
CA ASP A 46 -10.80 16.39 5.77
C ASP A 46 -9.47 15.62 5.90
N VAL A 47 -8.94 15.59 7.13
CA VAL A 47 -7.68 14.91 7.48
C VAL A 47 -7.79 13.40 7.25
N ASN A 48 -8.96 12.81 7.52
CA ASN A 48 -9.20 11.38 7.33
C ASN A 48 -9.22 10.99 5.85
N GLY A 49 -9.88 11.79 5.00
CA GLY A 49 -9.86 11.59 3.55
C GLY A 49 -8.45 11.75 2.96
N ALA A 50 -7.70 12.77 3.39
CA ALA A 50 -6.31 12.95 2.99
C ALA A 50 -5.45 11.73 3.36
N PHE A 51 -5.59 11.24 4.59
CA PHE A 51 -4.88 10.06 5.06
C PHE A 51 -5.25 8.79 4.28
N GLN A 52 -6.54 8.57 4.03
CA GLN A 52 -7.02 7.40 3.29
C GLN A 52 -6.43 7.34 1.88
N LEU A 53 -6.32 8.49 1.20
CA LEU A 53 -5.71 8.59 -0.13
C LEU A 53 -4.20 8.35 -0.09
N ALA A 54 -3.50 8.87 0.92
CA ALA A 54 -2.07 8.58 1.10
C ALA A 54 -1.85 7.07 1.33
N TYR A 55 -2.65 6.44 2.20
CA TYR A 55 -2.60 5.00 2.43
C TYR A 55 -2.93 4.20 1.17
N ASP A 56 -3.96 4.58 0.41
CA ASP A 56 -4.32 3.89 -0.82
C ASP A 56 -3.25 4.03 -1.90
N SER A 57 -2.52 5.14 -1.96
CA SER A 57 -1.35 5.28 -2.83
C SER A 57 -0.27 4.26 -2.48
N THR A 58 0.10 4.16 -1.19
CA THR A 58 1.05 3.14 -0.69
C THR A 58 0.58 1.74 -1.03
N ARG A 59 -0.69 1.43 -0.74
CA ARG A 59 -1.29 0.11 -0.97
C ARG A 59 -1.32 -0.27 -2.45
N LYS A 60 -1.73 0.65 -3.34
CA LYS A 60 -1.77 0.41 -4.78
C LYS A 60 -0.37 0.30 -5.38
N SER A 61 0.61 1.02 -4.85
CA SER A 61 2.02 0.84 -5.18
C SER A 61 2.49 -0.58 -4.83
N CYS A 62 2.24 -1.08 -3.61
CA CYS A 62 2.54 -2.47 -3.26
C CYS A 62 1.82 -3.48 -4.17
N ALA A 63 0.56 -3.23 -4.51
CA ALA A 63 -0.19 -4.11 -5.41
C ALA A 63 0.39 -4.13 -6.83
N ALA A 64 0.90 -3.00 -7.33
CA ALA A 64 1.59 -2.94 -8.61
C ALA A 64 2.87 -3.76 -8.61
N LEU A 65 3.63 -3.75 -7.51
CA LEU A 65 4.81 -4.60 -7.32
C LEU A 65 4.43 -6.09 -7.39
N LEU A 66 3.39 -6.51 -6.67
CA LEU A 66 2.91 -7.89 -6.76
C LEU A 66 2.51 -8.27 -8.19
N ALA A 67 1.77 -7.39 -8.90
CA ALA A 67 1.36 -7.63 -10.29
C ALA A 67 2.55 -7.75 -11.24
N TYR A 68 3.64 -6.98 -11.01
CA TYR A 68 4.90 -7.11 -11.75
C TYR A 68 5.56 -8.48 -11.54
N HIS A 69 5.47 -9.05 -10.34
CA HIS A 69 5.89 -10.42 -10.02
C HIS A 69 4.86 -11.50 -10.36
N GLY A 70 3.72 -11.13 -10.96
CA GLY A 70 2.66 -12.05 -11.36
C GLY A 70 1.84 -12.65 -10.22
N LEU A 71 1.74 -11.90 -9.12
CA LEU A 71 0.98 -12.25 -7.92
C LEU A 71 -0.16 -11.26 -7.71
N ARG A 72 -1.23 -11.72 -7.07
CA ARG A 72 -2.33 -10.88 -6.59
C ARG A 72 -2.79 -11.34 -5.22
N VAL A 73 -3.17 -10.40 -4.36
CA VAL A 73 -3.78 -10.71 -3.07
C VAL A 73 -5.27 -11.01 -3.24
N THR A 74 -5.76 -12.00 -2.52
CA THR A 74 -7.19 -12.35 -2.51
C THR A 74 -7.91 -11.59 -1.37
N SER A 75 -9.25 -11.62 -1.37
CA SER A 75 -10.05 -11.09 -0.25
C SER A 75 -9.69 -11.73 1.09
N ARG A 76 -9.31 -13.02 1.08
CA ARG A 76 -8.83 -13.76 2.26
C ARG A 76 -7.47 -13.25 2.76
N GLY A 77 -6.59 -12.84 1.86
CA GLY A 77 -5.28 -12.29 2.22
C GLY A 77 -5.36 -10.86 2.76
N GLY A 78 -6.25 -10.05 2.17
CA GLY A 78 -6.47 -8.67 2.56
C GLY A 78 -5.20 -7.83 2.50
N HIS A 79 -5.21 -6.69 3.20
CA HIS A 79 -4.09 -5.74 3.14
C HIS A 79 -2.84 -6.25 3.88
N PHE A 80 -3.01 -7.15 4.84
CA PHE A 80 -1.89 -7.75 5.55
C PHE A 80 -1.02 -8.59 4.61
N ALA A 81 -1.62 -9.55 3.87
CA ALA A 81 -0.87 -10.39 2.95
C ALA A 81 -0.24 -9.58 1.81
N LEU A 82 -0.87 -8.49 1.39
CA LEU A 82 -0.33 -7.56 0.40
C LEU A 82 0.98 -6.91 0.86
N ILE A 83 0.98 -6.28 2.04
CA ILE A 83 2.15 -5.54 2.56
C ILE A 83 3.27 -6.52 2.90
N ASN A 84 2.93 -7.65 3.51
CA ASN A 84 3.87 -8.70 3.83
C ASN A 84 4.54 -9.26 2.55
N CYS A 85 3.76 -9.63 1.53
CA CYS A 85 4.32 -10.09 0.27
C CYS A 85 5.15 -9.02 -0.45
N ALA A 86 4.78 -7.74 -0.38
CA ALA A 86 5.54 -6.68 -1.01
C ALA A 86 6.93 -6.51 -0.38
N GLY A 87 7.04 -6.59 0.95
CA GLY A 87 8.32 -6.54 1.65
C GLY A 87 9.24 -7.73 1.37
N GLU A 88 8.66 -8.89 1.07
CA GLU A 88 9.40 -10.11 0.68
C GLU A 88 9.90 -10.07 -0.77
N LEU A 89 9.19 -9.34 -1.64
CA LEU A 89 9.53 -9.23 -3.06
C LEU A 89 10.60 -8.16 -3.33
N SER A 90 10.60 -7.08 -2.56
CA SER A 90 11.52 -5.95 -2.72
C SER A 90 12.19 -5.60 -1.40
N SER A 91 13.52 -5.68 -1.36
CA SER A 91 14.30 -5.32 -0.17
C SER A 91 14.07 -3.88 0.26
N SER A 92 13.93 -2.95 -0.69
CA SER A 92 13.63 -1.54 -0.45
C SER A 92 12.27 -1.34 0.21
N ILE A 93 11.26 -2.13 -0.18
CA ILE A 93 9.95 -2.12 0.48
C ILE A 93 10.00 -2.84 1.83
N GLY A 94 10.78 -3.92 1.93
CA GLY A 94 11.01 -4.66 3.17
C GLY A 94 11.58 -3.77 4.28
N GLN A 95 12.47 -2.83 3.94
CA GLN A 95 13.00 -1.82 4.87
C GLN A 95 11.94 -0.86 5.41
N LEU A 96 10.81 -0.69 4.70
CA LEU A 96 9.70 0.18 5.09
C LEU A 96 8.50 -0.61 5.66
N TYR A 97 8.65 -1.91 5.89
CA TYR A 97 7.55 -2.80 6.24
C TYR A 97 6.83 -2.36 7.52
N SER A 98 7.59 -1.96 8.56
CA SER A 98 7.01 -1.55 9.84
C SER A 98 6.12 -0.33 9.66
N GLU A 99 6.63 0.68 8.98
CA GLU A 99 5.96 1.94 8.71
C GLU A 99 4.68 1.73 7.88
N ILE A 100 4.74 0.90 6.84
CA ILE A 100 3.58 0.58 5.99
C ILE A 100 2.54 -0.22 6.78
N ASN A 101 2.96 -1.18 7.61
CA ASN A 101 2.05 -1.94 8.46
C ASN A 101 1.38 -1.06 9.52
N ASP A 102 2.09 -0.09 10.08
CA ASP A 102 1.52 0.89 11.02
C ASP A 102 0.46 1.76 10.35
N LEU A 103 0.67 2.20 9.10
CA LEU A 103 -0.36 2.91 8.34
C LEU A 103 -1.59 2.03 8.09
N ARG A 104 -1.41 0.73 7.81
CA ARG A 104 -2.54 -0.21 7.65
C ARG A 104 -3.36 -0.33 8.93
N GLN A 105 -2.70 -0.42 10.09
CA GLN A 105 -3.37 -0.48 11.38
C GLN A 105 -4.12 0.81 11.69
N LEU A 106 -3.48 1.96 11.49
CA LEU A 106 -4.11 3.28 11.66
C LEU A 106 -5.31 3.46 10.74
N ARG A 107 -5.18 3.09 9.46
CA ARG A 107 -6.31 3.08 8.51
C ARG A 107 -7.46 2.22 9.01
N ASN A 108 -7.18 1.02 9.52
CA ASN A 108 -8.23 0.16 10.05
C ASN A 108 -8.93 0.80 11.26
N ALA A 109 -8.21 1.48 12.15
CA ALA A 109 -8.80 2.18 13.29
C ALA A 109 -9.63 3.41 12.89
N ILE A 110 -9.25 4.12 11.82
CA ILE A 110 -10.02 5.24 11.26
C ILE A 110 -11.31 4.76 10.59
N GLU A 111 -11.24 3.70 9.79
CA GLU A 111 -12.38 3.15 9.03
C GLU A 111 -13.39 2.43 9.93
N TYR A 112 -12.91 1.76 10.99
CA TYR A 112 -13.72 0.99 11.92
C TYR A 112 -13.48 1.48 13.35
N PRO A 113 -13.97 2.69 13.69
CA PRO A 113 -13.75 3.27 15.01
C PRO A 113 -14.53 2.49 16.08
N ILE A 114 -13.85 2.17 17.18
CA ILE A 114 -14.48 1.61 18.39
C ILE A 114 -14.93 2.74 19.33
N ASP A 115 -14.23 3.88 19.31
CA ASP A 115 -14.49 5.07 20.11
C ASP A 115 -14.54 6.32 19.20
N ALA A 116 -15.08 7.43 19.72
CA ALA A 116 -15.17 8.69 18.97
C ALA A 116 -13.79 9.32 18.70
N ASP A 117 -13.63 9.83 17.47
CA ASP A 117 -12.46 10.50 16.87
C ASP A 117 -11.14 9.69 16.84
N ARG A 118 -10.81 9.18 15.66
CA ARG A 118 -9.53 8.51 15.35
C ARG A 118 -8.71 9.29 14.33
N SER A 119 -9.00 10.57 14.14
CA SER A 119 -8.35 11.38 13.11
C SER A 119 -6.84 11.47 13.37
N PRO A 120 -5.98 11.25 12.37
CA PRO A 120 -4.56 11.34 12.57
C PRO A 120 -4.14 12.80 12.82
N SER A 121 -3.07 13.02 13.57
CA SER A 121 -2.49 14.36 13.69
C SER A 121 -1.97 14.86 12.34
N SER A 122 -1.81 16.19 12.21
CA SER A 122 -1.20 16.79 11.00
C SER A 122 0.20 16.24 10.70
N ASP A 123 1.01 16.03 11.74
CA ASP A 123 2.34 15.40 11.61
C ASP A 123 2.22 13.96 11.09
N ARG A 124 1.25 13.20 11.59
CA ARG A 124 1.03 11.83 11.15
C ARG A 124 0.53 11.77 9.70
N LEU A 125 -0.33 12.70 9.29
CA LEU A 125 -0.74 12.84 7.89
C LEU A 125 0.46 13.18 6.99
N SER A 126 1.27 14.16 7.38
CA SER A 126 2.46 14.60 6.63
C SER A 126 3.46 13.46 6.46
N TYR A 127 3.70 12.70 7.53
CA TYR A 127 4.51 11.49 7.49
C TYR A 127 3.93 10.42 6.54
N SER A 128 2.62 10.22 6.56
CA SER A 128 1.95 9.23 5.71
C SER A 128 2.04 9.57 4.22
N ILE A 129 1.92 10.85 3.87
CA ILE A 129 2.13 11.37 2.52
C ILE A 129 3.58 11.15 2.07
N ALA A 130 4.55 11.50 2.92
CA ALA A 130 5.97 11.30 2.62
C ALA A 130 6.32 9.81 2.43
N LEU A 131 5.73 8.93 3.25
CA LEU A 131 5.91 7.48 3.08
C LEU A 131 5.30 6.99 1.75
N ALA A 132 4.11 7.46 1.40
CA ALA A 132 3.45 7.12 0.14
C ALA A 132 4.27 7.57 -1.08
N GLU A 133 4.88 8.75 -1.03
CA GLU A 133 5.80 9.25 -2.05
C GLU A 133 7.03 8.33 -2.19
N ARG A 134 7.67 7.97 -1.07
CA ARG A 134 8.84 7.08 -1.05
C ARG A 134 8.51 5.70 -1.63
N VAL A 135 7.40 5.09 -1.20
CA VAL A 135 6.97 3.77 -1.68
C VAL A 135 6.65 3.81 -3.17
N LEU A 136 5.90 4.82 -3.63
CA LEU A 136 5.56 4.99 -5.03
C LEU A 136 6.81 5.17 -5.90
N ALA A 137 7.79 5.95 -5.46
CA ALA A 137 9.05 6.16 -6.16
C ALA A 137 9.86 4.86 -6.27
N LEU A 138 10.03 4.14 -5.16
CA LEU A 138 10.77 2.86 -5.12
C LEU A 138 10.13 1.82 -6.04
N VAL A 139 8.81 1.60 -5.92
CA VAL A 139 8.11 0.65 -6.78
C VAL A 139 8.17 1.10 -8.24
N SER A 140 7.96 2.38 -8.54
CA SER A 140 8.00 2.86 -9.93
C SER A 140 9.36 2.63 -10.58
N ALA A 141 10.46 2.81 -9.83
CA ALA A 141 11.81 2.55 -10.32
C ALA A 141 12.04 1.04 -10.56
N GLU A 142 11.62 0.21 -9.61
CA GLU A 142 11.80 -1.24 -9.69
C GLU A 142 11.04 -1.84 -10.87
N VAL A 143 9.78 -1.46 -11.07
CA VAL A 143 8.97 -2.05 -12.14
C VAL A 143 9.20 -1.45 -13.54
N ALA A 144 10.05 -0.42 -13.63
CA ALA A 144 10.54 0.14 -14.89
C ALA A 144 11.78 -0.59 -15.41
N SER A 145 12.45 -1.37 -14.56
CA SER A 145 13.57 -2.28 -14.92
C SER A 145 13.09 -3.62 -15.47
#